data_AF-A0A9E2K068-F1
#
_entry.id   AF-A0A9E2K068-F1
#
_cell.length_a   1.000
_cell.length_b   1.000
_cell.length_c   1.000
_cell.angle_alpha   90.00
_cell.angle_beta   90.00
_cell.angle_gamma   90.00
#
_symmetry.space_group_name_H-M   'P 1'
#
loop_
_entity.id
_entity.type
_entity.pdbx_description
1 polymer ?
#
loop_
_entity_poly.entity_id
_entity_poly.type
_entity_poly.pdbx_seq_one_letter_code
_entity_poly.pdbx_strand_id
1 'polypeptide(L)'
;MMNRRDLMQWSAATALGLHGLGSAHAQSAALRPGKPFAGQTVNVLSVVAPQFSAHEARLAEFEALTGIVVKYQYVPFANTREKLTAELVAKTDQYDVLSAMDIWGPSLYNLFEPLNDRLAEKKIDMAARYPRAHLRAARDGLGNGNNYLGFPIRGHVQLLFYRKDIFSRLGLNPPETWDQMVEAARTVQSKTDLAGVAMYYGKTGGQNLMIWMNYLWGMGGDLVDAQGNPAFNSPQGIAATQAYLDVLLKHKVAPAASASFNETDAVNSVAQGKTAMVPVWWWRYASLTDAKTSTLKPEQVGFVPLPSMPGKDNSTYTNTWFYGINRNSKRKDAAMEFLTWLTQPGIERDLLLDRSKNEVVAVQNANLVDAAVNQRFDGMHRAAAQSLKGAHGVPLFPQWPQFSDLLEATINELASGQGDVKSALDGAAQRARRIMRS
;
A
#
# COMPACT_ATOMS: atom_id res chain seq x y z
N MET A 1 -15.76 -23.57 -58.36
CA MET A 1 -15.19 -24.25 -57.16
C MET A 1 -14.06 -23.39 -56.63
N MET A 2 -14.33 -22.62 -55.57
CA MET A 2 -13.32 -21.86 -54.83
C MET A 2 -12.96 -22.62 -53.56
N ASN A 3 -11.67 -22.62 -53.21
CA ASN A 3 -11.07 -23.53 -52.25
C ASN A 3 -11.31 -23.07 -50.81
N ARG A 4 -11.50 -24.03 -49.88
CA ARG A 4 -11.89 -23.81 -48.46
C ARG A 4 -10.82 -23.12 -47.58
N ARG A 5 -9.75 -22.57 -48.16
CA ARG A 5 -8.62 -21.97 -47.42
C ARG A 5 -8.67 -20.44 -47.28
N ASP A 6 -9.52 -19.74 -48.03
CA ASP A 6 -9.56 -18.26 -48.03
C ASP A 6 -10.63 -17.66 -47.09
N LEU A 7 -11.35 -18.49 -46.33
CA LEU A 7 -12.44 -18.07 -45.43
C LEU A 7 -12.02 -17.87 -43.95
N MET A 8 -10.72 -17.93 -43.63
CA MET A 8 -10.20 -17.85 -42.26
C MET A 8 -9.20 -16.70 -41.99
N GLN A 9 -9.30 -15.58 -42.72
CA GLN A 9 -8.44 -14.40 -42.46
C GLN A 9 -9.17 -13.06 -42.26
N TRP A 10 -10.50 -13.04 -42.11
CA TRP A 10 -11.25 -11.77 -42.00
C TRP A 10 -12.08 -11.56 -40.71
N SER A 11 -11.87 -12.36 -39.67
CA SER A 11 -12.64 -12.25 -38.41
C SER A 11 -11.81 -11.93 -37.15
N ALA A 12 -10.60 -11.38 -37.29
CA ALA A 12 -9.74 -11.02 -36.14
C ALA A 12 -9.47 -9.51 -35.96
N ALA A 13 -10.14 -8.62 -36.71
CA ALA A 13 -9.85 -7.17 -36.67
C ALA A 13 -10.90 -6.29 -35.95
N THR A 14 -11.99 -6.85 -35.41
CA THR A 14 -13.13 -6.02 -34.94
C THR A 14 -13.44 -6.12 -33.44
N ALA A 15 -12.56 -6.71 -32.62
CA ALA A 15 -12.73 -6.75 -31.17
C ALA A 15 -11.83 -5.75 -30.38
N LEU A 16 -10.86 -5.11 -31.04
CA LEU A 16 -9.90 -4.20 -30.39
C LEU A 16 -10.34 -2.72 -30.35
N GLY A 17 -11.44 -2.34 -31.02
CA GLY A 17 -11.89 -0.93 -31.09
C GLY A 17 -12.96 -0.53 -30.06
N LEU A 18 -13.78 -1.47 -29.58
CA LEU A 18 -14.96 -1.14 -28.75
C LEU A 18 -14.62 -0.89 -27.27
N HIS A 19 -13.55 -1.50 -26.74
CA HIS A 19 -13.15 -1.31 -25.34
C HIS A 19 -12.42 0.01 -25.09
N GLY A 20 -11.73 0.58 -26.10
CA GLY A 20 -11.03 1.87 -25.98
C GLY A 20 -11.94 3.09 -26.17
N LEU A 21 -12.97 2.98 -27.01
CA LEU A 21 -13.94 4.06 -27.21
C LEU A 21 -14.86 4.24 -26.00
N GLY A 22 -15.25 3.14 -25.33
CA GLY A 22 -16.09 3.20 -24.13
C GLY A 22 -15.38 3.80 -22.91
N SER A 23 -14.10 3.48 -22.69
CA SER A 23 -13.32 4.00 -21.56
C SER A 23 -12.97 5.49 -21.73
N ALA A 24 -12.54 5.90 -22.91
CA ALA A 24 -12.26 7.31 -23.21
C ALA A 24 -13.53 8.19 -23.09
N HIS A 25 -14.68 7.67 -23.55
CA HIS A 25 -15.95 8.40 -23.45
C HIS A 25 -16.40 8.57 -21.98
N ALA A 26 -16.29 7.52 -21.16
CA ALA A 26 -16.59 7.59 -19.73
C ALA A 26 -15.65 8.54 -18.95
N GLN A 27 -14.37 8.57 -19.30
CA GLN A 27 -13.38 9.47 -18.68
C GLN A 27 -13.68 10.95 -19.02
N SER A 28 -14.11 11.24 -20.26
CA SER A 28 -14.48 12.59 -20.69
C SER A 28 -15.80 13.09 -20.07
N ALA A 29 -16.75 12.18 -19.80
CA ALA A 29 -18.06 12.53 -19.22
C ALA A 29 -17.98 13.05 -17.77
N ALA A 30 -16.89 12.76 -17.06
CA ALA A 30 -16.65 13.27 -15.71
C ALA A 30 -16.18 14.74 -15.69
N LEU A 31 -15.81 15.29 -16.85
CA LEU A 31 -15.27 16.64 -17.01
C LEU A 31 -16.35 17.65 -17.39
N ARG A 32 -16.15 18.92 -16.99
CA ARG A 32 -17.02 20.04 -17.35
C ARG A 32 -16.87 20.32 -18.86
N PRO A 33 -17.99 20.43 -19.60
CA PRO A 33 -17.95 20.67 -21.03
C PRO A 33 -17.41 22.07 -21.35
N GLY A 34 -16.85 22.24 -22.54
CA GLY A 34 -16.43 23.56 -23.05
C GLY A 34 -15.08 24.07 -22.52
N LYS A 35 -14.27 23.23 -21.86
CA LYS A 35 -12.91 23.58 -21.38
C LYS A 35 -12.87 24.90 -20.59
N PRO A 36 -13.70 25.08 -19.54
CA PRO A 36 -13.86 26.36 -18.86
C PRO A 36 -12.59 26.86 -18.14
N PHE A 37 -11.59 25.99 -17.98
CA PHE A 37 -10.33 26.29 -17.30
C PHE A 37 -9.12 26.26 -18.26
N ALA A 38 -9.35 26.29 -19.56
CA ALA A 38 -8.28 26.31 -20.55
C ALA A 38 -7.29 27.45 -20.27
N GLY A 39 -5.99 27.14 -20.33
CA GLY A 39 -4.90 28.08 -20.05
C GLY A 39 -4.54 28.23 -18.57
N GLN A 40 -5.31 27.66 -17.64
CA GLN A 40 -4.87 27.57 -16.25
C GLN A 40 -3.78 26.52 -16.06
N THR A 41 -2.93 26.70 -15.05
CA THR A 41 -1.92 25.71 -14.64
C THR A 41 -2.28 25.13 -13.28
N VAL A 42 -2.24 23.81 -13.11
CA VAL A 42 -2.36 23.13 -11.82
C VAL A 42 -0.98 22.67 -11.39
N ASN A 43 -0.46 23.23 -10.30
CA ASN A 43 0.83 22.86 -9.72
C ASN A 43 0.63 21.74 -8.69
N VAL A 44 1.31 20.60 -8.88
CA VAL A 44 1.20 19.40 -8.04
C VAL A 44 2.50 19.19 -7.27
N LEU A 45 2.44 19.20 -5.94
CA LEU A 45 3.53 18.72 -5.09
C LEU A 45 3.33 17.24 -4.80
N SER A 46 4.25 16.38 -5.23
CA SER A 46 4.13 14.94 -5.09
C SER A 46 5.38 14.29 -4.51
N VAL A 47 5.22 13.22 -3.75
CA VAL A 47 6.34 12.31 -3.43
C VAL A 47 6.81 11.58 -4.69
N VAL A 48 8.11 11.27 -4.78
CA VAL A 48 8.66 10.35 -5.78
C VAL A 48 8.15 8.92 -5.49
N ALA A 49 7.26 8.40 -6.35
CA ALA A 49 6.93 6.98 -6.40
C ALA A 49 6.47 6.56 -7.82
N PRO A 50 6.63 5.30 -8.23
CA PRO A 50 6.31 4.84 -9.58
C PRO A 50 4.90 5.19 -10.06
N GLN A 51 3.89 5.10 -9.18
CA GLN A 51 2.50 5.40 -9.53
C GLN A 51 2.30 6.87 -9.87
N PHE A 52 2.99 7.78 -9.17
CA PHE A 52 2.88 9.21 -9.44
C PHE A 52 3.54 9.59 -10.77
N SER A 53 4.66 8.95 -11.14
CA SER A 53 5.23 9.10 -12.49
C SER A 53 4.36 8.44 -13.56
N ALA A 54 3.63 7.37 -13.22
CA ALA A 54 2.68 6.74 -14.14
C ALA A 54 1.48 7.66 -14.42
N HIS A 55 1.01 8.41 -13.42
CA HIS A 55 0.00 9.47 -13.60
C HIS A 55 0.50 10.60 -14.50
N GLU A 56 1.73 11.09 -14.27
CA GLU A 56 2.33 12.15 -15.08
C GLU A 56 2.43 11.75 -16.57
N ALA A 57 2.72 10.48 -16.86
CA ALA A 57 2.80 9.97 -18.23
C ALA A 57 1.46 10.04 -19.01
N ARG A 58 0.34 10.31 -18.34
CA ARG A 58 -0.98 10.43 -18.97
C ARG A 58 -1.49 11.86 -19.10
N LEU A 59 -0.74 12.85 -18.64
CA LEU A 59 -1.22 14.24 -18.61
C LEU A 59 -1.64 14.76 -19.98
N ALA A 60 -0.95 14.39 -21.05
CA ALA A 60 -1.30 14.84 -22.42
C ALA A 60 -2.77 14.58 -22.78
N GLU A 61 -3.36 13.47 -22.30
CA GLU A 61 -4.78 13.17 -22.46
C GLU A 61 -5.65 14.20 -21.72
N PHE A 62 -5.35 14.46 -20.46
CA PHE A 62 -6.06 15.46 -19.64
C PHE A 62 -5.95 16.87 -20.21
N GLU A 63 -4.74 17.30 -20.60
CA GLU A 63 -4.49 18.63 -21.15
C GLU A 63 -5.24 18.81 -22.48
N ALA A 64 -5.28 17.77 -23.33
CA ALA A 64 -6.07 17.79 -24.56
C ALA A 64 -7.58 17.90 -24.28
N LEU A 65 -8.09 17.24 -23.25
CA LEU A 65 -9.52 17.26 -22.88
C LEU A 65 -9.96 18.58 -22.24
N THR A 66 -9.08 19.24 -21.47
CA THR A 66 -9.48 20.36 -20.59
C THR A 66 -8.83 21.70 -20.93
N GLY A 67 -7.68 21.69 -21.64
CA GLY A 67 -6.82 22.85 -21.83
C GLY A 67 -6.09 23.32 -20.56
N ILE A 68 -6.22 22.60 -19.44
CA ILE A 68 -5.45 22.86 -18.21
C ILE A 68 -4.05 22.26 -18.40
N VAL A 69 -3.02 22.98 -17.97
CA VAL A 69 -1.63 22.48 -17.93
C VAL A 69 -1.33 21.94 -16.54
N VAL A 70 -0.72 20.76 -16.40
CA VAL A 70 -0.37 20.20 -15.09
C VAL A 70 1.14 20.15 -14.93
N LYS A 71 1.66 20.66 -13.80
CA LYS A 71 3.10 20.67 -13.51
C LYS A 71 3.39 19.94 -12.20
N TYR A 72 4.21 18.90 -12.28
CA TYR A 72 4.66 18.17 -11.11
C TYR A 72 5.95 18.75 -10.54
N GLN A 73 5.99 18.85 -9.22
CA GLN A 73 7.21 19.00 -8.45
C GLN A 73 7.34 17.80 -7.52
N TYR A 74 8.41 17.02 -7.74
CA TYR A 74 8.67 15.84 -6.93
C TYR A 74 9.57 16.13 -5.74
N VAL A 75 9.26 15.48 -4.62
CA VAL A 75 10.05 15.52 -3.39
C VAL A 75 10.40 14.10 -2.96
N PRO A 76 11.66 13.80 -2.58
CA PRO A 76 12.00 12.51 -1.98
C PRO A 76 11.14 12.21 -0.74
N PHE A 77 10.81 10.94 -0.51
CA PHE A 77 9.96 10.53 0.63
C PHE A 77 10.44 11.12 1.96
N ALA A 78 11.74 11.06 2.24
CA ALA A 78 12.36 11.56 3.46
C ALA A 78 12.09 13.06 3.72
N ASN A 79 11.91 13.85 2.65
CA ASN A 79 11.77 15.31 2.73
C ASN A 79 10.31 15.77 2.56
N THR A 80 9.40 14.85 2.21
CA THR A 80 8.03 15.21 1.79
C THR A 80 7.24 15.81 2.94
N ARG A 81 7.31 15.22 4.15
CA ARG A 81 6.59 15.72 5.33
C ARG A 81 7.02 17.12 5.70
N GLU A 82 8.33 17.38 5.78
CA GLU A 82 8.88 18.69 6.11
C GLU A 82 8.43 19.75 5.11
N LYS A 83 8.46 19.42 3.81
CA LYS A 83 7.97 20.33 2.76
C LYS A 83 6.48 20.66 2.94
N LEU A 84 5.62 19.68 3.24
CA LEU A 84 4.19 19.93 3.47
C LEU A 84 3.96 20.78 4.73
N THR A 85 4.74 20.58 5.79
CA THR A 85 4.70 21.43 6.98
C THR A 85 5.08 22.86 6.66
N ALA A 86 6.11 23.07 5.83
CA ALA A 86 6.47 24.42 5.36
C ALA A 86 5.33 25.07 4.56
N GLU A 87 4.66 24.34 3.67
CA GLU A 87 3.50 24.85 2.93
C GLU A 87 2.33 25.22 3.85
N LEU A 88 2.06 24.40 4.87
CA LEU A 88 1.04 24.68 5.88
C LEU A 88 1.32 25.97 6.65
N VAL A 89 2.58 26.21 7.03
CA VAL A 89 2.99 27.44 7.73
C VAL A 89 2.93 28.65 6.81
N ALA A 90 3.44 28.51 5.58
CA ALA A 90 3.57 29.61 4.63
C ALA A 90 2.20 30.06 4.06
N LYS A 91 1.19 29.17 4.04
CA LYS A 91 -0.17 29.44 3.55
C LYS A 91 -0.19 30.03 2.13
N THR A 92 0.72 29.57 1.28
CA THR A 92 0.83 30.07 -0.11
C THR A 92 -0.09 29.30 -1.06
N ASP A 93 -0.30 29.87 -2.24
CA ASP A 93 -0.98 29.25 -3.38
C ASP A 93 0.01 28.70 -4.42
N GLN A 94 1.28 28.46 -4.05
CA GLN A 94 2.30 27.94 -4.96
C GLN A 94 1.89 26.59 -5.56
N TYR A 95 1.27 25.73 -4.75
CA TYR A 95 0.77 24.42 -5.16
C TYR A 95 -0.74 24.36 -5.02
N ASP A 96 -1.38 23.72 -5.98
CA ASP A 96 -2.83 23.55 -6.05
C ASP A 96 -3.25 22.18 -5.52
N VAL A 97 -2.44 21.16 -5.79
CA VAL A 97 -2.66 19.78 -5.36
C VAL A 97 -1.43 19.29 -4.60
N LEU A 98 -1.66 18.56 -3.51
CA LEU A 98 -0.62 18.10 -2.60
C LEU A 98 -0.81 16.61 -2.31
N SER A 99 0.25 15.80 -2.45
CA SER A 99 0.25 14.42 -1.94
C SER A 99 0.54 14.40 -0.45
N ALA A 100 -0.25 13.67 0.33
CA ALA A 100 0.09 13.34 1.71
C ALA A 100 -0.20 11.87 2.03
N MET A 101 0.47 11.37 3.05
CA MET A 101 0.27 10.04 3.61
C MET A 101 -0.63 10.14 4.84
N ASP A 102 -1.48 9.14 5.06
CA ASP A 102 -2.37 9.01 6.21
C ASP A 102 -1.70 9.28 7.57
N ILE A 103 -0.51 8.73 7.80
CA ILE A 103 0.21 8.87 9.08
C ILE A 103 0.62 10.32 9.41
N TRP A 104 0.64 11.22 8.43
CA TRP A 104 0.94 12.64 8.64
C TRP A 104 -0.34 13.49 8.86
N GLY A 105 -1.49 12.91 8.50
CA GLY A 105 -2.80 13.54 8.37
C GLY A 105 -3.15 14.54 9.47
N PRO A 106 -3.12 14.19 10.77
CA PRO A 106 -3.63 15.08 11.82
C PRO A 106 -2.98 16.45 11.85
N SER A 107 -1.65 16.47 11.70
CA SER A 107 -0.87 17.71 11.68
C SER A 107 -1.06 18.53 10.41
N LEU A 108 -1.50 17.90 9.32
CA LEU A 108 -1.60 18.50 7.99
C LEU A 108 -3.04 18.73 7.53
N TYR A 109 -4.08 18.29 8.25
CA TYR A 109 -5.47 18.39 7.78
C TYR A 109 -5.89 19.82 7.41
N ASN A 110 -5.36 20.83 8.11
CA ASN A 110 -5.64 22.23 7.82
C ASN A 110 -5.02 22.77 6.52
N LEU A 111 -4.12 22.00 5.91
CA LEU A 111 -3.56 22.29 4.58
C LEU A 111 -4.57 22.00 3.46
N PHE A 112 -5.54 21.13 3.73
CA PHE A 112 -6.43 20.59 2.70
C PHE A 112 -7.82 21.24 2.73
N GLU A 113 -8.36 21.49 1.55
CA GLU A 113 -9.76 21.88 1.34
C GLU A 113 -10.68 20.66 1.58
N PRO A 114 -11.75 20.79 2.40
CA PRO A 114 -12.84 19.81 2.43
C PRO A 114 -13.54 19.69 1.07
N LEU A 115 -13.71 18.47 0.58
CA LEU A 115 -14.18 18.20 -0.79
C LEU A 115 -15.66 17.81 -0.88
N ASN A 116 -16.39 17.71 0.23
CA ASN A 116 -17.74 17.14 0.28
C ASN A 116 -18.72 17.78 -0.73
N ASP A 117 -18.77 19.11 -0.80
CA ASP A 117 -19.66 19.82 -1.73
C ASP A 117 -19.27 19.56 -3.20
N ARG A 118 -17.97 19.53 -3.49
CA ARG A 118 -17.41 19.26 -4.83
C ARG A 118 -17.66 17.82 -5.26
N LEU A 119 -17.57 16.88 -4.33
CA LEU A 119 -17.91 15.47 -4.54
C LEU A 119 -19.40 15.32 -4.86
N ALA A 120 -20.27 16.03 -4.13
CA ALA A 120 -21.71 16.04 -4.38
C ALA A 120 -22.06 16.62 -5.76
N GLU A 121 -21.46 17.77 -6.13
CA GLU A 121 -21.62 18.37 -7.45
C GLU A 121 -21.22 17.41 -8.59
N LYS A 122 -20.08 16.73 -8.43
CA LYS A 122 -19.57 15.75 -9.39
C LYS A 122 -20.24 14.37 -9.29
N LYS A 123 -21.18 14.17 -8.35
CA LYS A 123 -21.85 12.89 -8.07
C LYS A 123 -20.87 11.74 -7.80
N ILE A 124 -19.80 12.02 -7.06
CA ILE A 124 -18.78 11.03 -6.69
C ILE A 124 -19.12 10.45 -5.33
N ASP A 125 -19.45 9.16 -5.31
CA ASP A 125 -19.54 8.38 -4.08
C ASP A 125 -18.17 7.79 -3.71
N MET A 126 -17.52 8.41 -2.73
CA MET A 126 -16.22 7.97 -2.21
C MET A 126 -16.30 6.60 -1.51
N ALA A 127 -17.39 6.33 -0.80
CA ALA A 127 -17.58 5.09 -0.05
C ALA A 127 -17.76 3.89 -0.98
N ALA A 128 -18.46 4.09 -2.11
CA ALA A 128 -18.57 3.08 -3.16
C ALA A 128 -17.24 2.89 -3.92
N ARG A 129 -16.50 3.97 -4.18
CA ARG A 129 -15.30 3.93 -5.02
C ARG A 129 -14.09 3.29 -4.34
N TYR A 130 -13.91 3.49 -3.04
CA TYR A 130 -12.70 3.10 -2.33
C TYR A 130 -12.97 2.13 -1.17
N PRO A 131 -12.02 1.23 -0.86
CA PRO A 131 -12.02 0.49 0.39
C PRO A 131 -12.06 1.44 1.59
N ARG A 132 -12.82 1.09 2.63
CA ARG A 132 -12.92 1.88 3.89
C ARG A 132 -11.54 2.16 4.50
N ALA A 133 -10.64 1.17 4.43
CA ALA A 133 -9.27 1.26 4.87
C ALA A 133 -8.50 2.43 4.22
N HIS A 134 -8.66 2.64 2.91
CA HIS A 134 -8.02 3.72 2.18
C HIS A 134 -8.70 5.07 2.40
N LEU A 135 -10.02 5.09 2.61
CA LEU A 135 -10.76 6.33 2.90
C LEU A 135 -10.37 6.96 4.22
N ARG A 136 -9.98 6.16 5.22
CA ARG A 136 -9.49 6.66 6.52
C ARG A 136 -8.38 7.71 6.35
N ALA A 137 -7.51 7.53 5.35
CA ALA A 137 -6.41 8.43 5.05
C ALA A 137 -6.84 9.82 4.59
N ALA A 138 -7.92 9.86 3.81
CA ALA A 138 -8.41 11.04 3.16
C ALA A 138 -9.59 11.67 3.91
N ARG A 139 -9.75 11.37 5.21
CA ARG A 139 -10.79 11.94 6.08
C ARG A 139 -10.17 12.72 7.22
N ASP A 140 -10.85 13.78 7.65
CA ASP A 140 -10.51 14.53 8.86
C ASP A 140 -10.83 13.72 10.13
N GLY A 141 -10.61 14.33 11.30
CA GLY A 141 -10.95 13.70 12.58
C GLY A 141 -10.27 12.36 12.82
N LEU A 142 -8.98 12.25 12.44
CA LEU A 142 -8.20 11.02 12.53
C LEU A 142 -8.77 9.86 11.69
N GLY A 143 -9.41 10.20 10.56
CA GLY A 143 -10.05 9.27 9.66
C GLY A 143 -11.52 8.93 9.99
N ASN A 144 -12.05 9.53 11.06
CA ASN A 144 -13.43 9.30 11.53
C ASN A 144 -14.36 10.49 11.28
N GLY A 145 -13.83 11.67 10.91
CA GLY A 145 -14.62 12.88 10.69
C GLY A 145 -15.38 12.88 9.36
N ASN A 146 -16.34 13.79 9.21
CA ASN A 146 -17.27 13.76 8.07
C ASN A 146 -16.68 14.32 6.77
N ASN A 147 -15.52 14.97 6.80
CA ASN A 147 -14.98 15.66 5.63
C ASN A 147 -13.96 14.79 4.90
N TYR A 148 -14.13 14.66 3.59
CA TYR A 148 -13.09 14.14 2.72
C TYR A 148 -12.11 15.26 2.38
N LEU A 149 -10.82 15.04 2.63
CA LEU A 149 -9.73 15.99 2.39
C LEU A 149 -8.96 15.69 1.10
N GLY A 150 -9.32 14.60 0.42
CA GLY A 150 -8.65 14.18 -0.80
C GLY A 150 -9.18 12.88 -1.38
N PHE A 151 -8.55 12.46 -2.45
CA PHE A 151 -8.78 11.17 -3.09
C PHE A 151 -7.63 10.23 -2.75
N PRO A 152 -7.89 9.00 -2.27
CA PRO A 152 -6.87 7.97 -2.23
C PRO A 152 -6.31 7.73 -3.63
N ILE A 153 -4.98 7.70 -3.73
CA ILE A 153 -4.25 7.52 -4.99
C ILE A 153 -3.38 6.27 -4.93
N ARG A 154 -2.86 5.93 -3.75
CA ARG A 154 -2.01 4.76 -3.55
C ARG A 154 -2.36 4.12 -2.23
N GLY A 155 -2.80 2.86 -2.25
CA GLY A 155 -3.16 2.10 -1.07
C GLY A 155 -2.32 0.83 -0.96
N HIS A 156 -1.89 0.46 0.24
CA HIS A 156 -1.03 -0.71 0.40
C HIS A 156 -1.63 -1.75 1.34
N VAL A 157 -1.34 -3.01 1.02
CA VAL A 157 -1.53 -4.16 1.90
C VAL A 157 -0.28 -5.03 1.90
N GLN A 158 -0.13 -5.78 2.98
CA GLN A 158 0.86 -6.85 3.03
C GLN A 158 0.22 -8.17 2.60
N LEU A 159 0.98 -8.94 1.82
CA LEU A 159 0.66 -10.29 1.39
C LEU A 159 1.80 -11.22 1.82
N LEU A 160 1.53 -12.52 1.86
CA LEU A 160 2.60 -13.51 1.92
C LEU A 160 2.92 -13.98 0.50
N PHE A 161 4.12 -13.66 0.03
CA PHE A 161 4.65 -14.24 -1.20
C PHE A 161 5.35 -15.56 -0.91
N TYR A 162 5.22 -16.52 -1.82
CA TYR A 162 5.83 -17.84 -1.70
C TYR A 162 6.28 -18.38 -3.05
N ARG A 163 7.21 -19.35 -3.02
CA ARG A 163 7.73 -20.07 -4.18
C ARG A 163 6.78 -21.20 -4.61
N LYS A 164 5.95 -20.98 -5.64
CA LYS A 164 4.98 -21.97 -6.16
C LYS A 164 5.65 -23.27 -6.58
N ASP A 165 6.81 -23.18 -7.21
CA ASP A 165 7.59 -24.33 -7.67
C ASP A 165 8.15 -25.16 -6.50
N ILE A 166 8.60 -24.52 -5.42
CA ILE A 166 9.05 -25.21 -4.21
C ILE A 166 7.87 -25.86 -3.48
N PHE A 167 6.76 -25.14 -3.33
CA PHE A 167 5.56 -25.65 -2.68
C PHE A 167 4.98 -26.86 -3.44
N SER A 168 4.84 -26.75 -4.76
CA SER A 168 4.35 -27.84 -5.61
C SER A 168 5.26 -29.07 -5.53
N ARG A 169 6.59 -28.89 -5.60
CA ARG A 169 7.56 -29.99 -5.48
C ARG A 169 7.48 -30.71 -4.14
N LEU A 170 7.15 -30.00 -3.06
CA LEU A 170 7.05 -30.55 -1.71
C LEU A 170 5.62 -30.97 -1.32
N GLY A 171 4.63 -30.80 -2.20
CA GLY A 171 3.23 -31.09 -1.90
C GLY A 171 2.63 -30.19 -0.82
N LEU A 172 3.13 -28.96 -0.68
CA LEU A 172 2.67 -27.99 0.31
C LEU A 172 1.52 -27.13 -0.25
N ASN A 173 0.55 -26.85 0.61
CA ASN A 173 -0.46 -25.82 0.35
C ASN A 173 0.05 -24.46 0.84
N PRO A 174 -0.34 -23.35 0.19
CA PRO A 174 -0.08 -22.01 0.70
C PRO A 174 -0.67 -21.85 2.11
N PRO A 175 0.05 -21.26 3.07
CA PRO A 175 -0.41 -21.18 4.45
C PRO A 175 -1.49 -20.10 4.62
N GLU A 176 -2.53 -20.42 5.38
CA GLU A 176 -3.61 -19.50 5.75
C GLU A 176 -3.39 -18.90 7.15
N THR A 177 -2.63 -19.59 8.02
CA THR A 177 -2.30 -19.14 9.38
C THR A 177 -0.80 -19.00 9.61
N TRP A 178 -0.41 -18.18 10.59
CA TRP A 178 1.00 -18.03 10.96
C TRP A 178 1.64 -19.35 11.40
N ASP A 179 0.88 -20.23 12.07
CA ASP A 179 1.34 -21.56 12.46
C ASP A 179 1.60 -22.44 11.23
N GLN A 180 0.68 -22.46 10.27
CA GLN A 180 0.86 -23.16 8.99
C GLN A 180 2.06 -22.61 8.21
N MET A 181 2.31 -21.31 8.26
CA MET A 181 3.50 -20.71 7.65
C MET A 181 4.77 -21.26 8.32
N VAL A 182 4.83 -21.33 9.66
CA VAL A 182 5.98 -21.93 10.37
C VAL A 182 6.15 -23.41 10.00
N GLU A 183 5.07 -24.18 9.90
CA GLU A 183 5.11 -25.60 9.50
C GLU A 183 5.61 -25.80 8.07
N ALA A 184 5.10 -25.01 7.11
CA ALA A 184 5.56 -25.00 5.74
C ALA A 184 7.06 -24.61 5.67
N ALA A 185 7.45 -23.60 6.44
CA ALA A 185 8.84 -23.13 6.52
C ALA A 185 9.80 -24.21 7.06
N ARG A 186 9.40 -24.95 8.10
CA ARG A 186 10.16 -26.11 8.60
C ARG A 186 10.28 -27.21 7.55
N THR A 187 9.19 -27.50 6.85
CA THR A 187 9.18 -28.55 5.81
C THR A 187 10.15 -28.20 4.69
N VAL A 188 10.13 -26.95 4.22
CA VAL A 188 11.09 -26.42 3.23
C VAL A 188 12.54 -26.64 3.69
N GLN A 189 12.89 -26.21 4.90
CA GLN A 189 14.26 -26.37 5.42
C GLN A 189 14.67 -27.83 5.60
N SER A 190 13.72 -28.72 5.93
CA SER A 190 14.02 -30.15 6.11
C SER A 190 14.24 -30.91 4.80
N LYS A 191 13.83 -30.33 3.65
CA LYS A 191 13.84 -30.98 2.33
C LYS A 191 14.67 -30.24 1.29
N THR A 192 15.21 -29.07 1.62
CA THR A 192 15.93 -28.19 0.70
C THR A 192 16.99 -27.38 1.45
N ASP A 193 17.94 -26.78 0.73
CA ASP A 193 18.92 -25.85 1.31
C ASP A 193 18.37 -24.41 1.48
N LEU A 194 17.07 -24.22 1.25
CA LEU A 194 16.42 -22.91 1.35
C LEU A 194 16.04 -22.60 2.80
N ALA A 195 16.12 -21.33 3.17
CA ALA A 195 15.40 -20.87 4.35
C ALA A 195 13.88 -20.93 4.11
N GLY A 196 13.11 -21.10 5.19
CA GLY A 196 11.67 -21.25 5.09
C GLY A 196 10.94 -19.92 4.83
N VAL A 197 11.26 -18.88 5.60
CA VAL A 197 10.64 -17.55 5.49
C VAL A 197 11.62 -16.41 5.76
N ALA A 198 11.62 -15.37 4.94
CA ALA A 198 12.47 -14.21 5.12
C ALA A 198 11.70 -13.14 5.91
N MET A 199 12.11 -12.93 7.16
CA MET A 199 11.60 -11.88 8.03
C MET A 199 12.62 -10.72 8.08
N TYR A 200 12.18 -9.51 8.45
CA TYR A 200 13.06 -8.34 8.55
C TYR A 200 12.85 -7.63 9.89
N TYR A 201 13.79 -7.85 10.83
CA TYR A 201 13.77 -7.26 12.16
C TYR A 201 14.68 -6.03 12.30
N GLY A 202 15.48 -5.74 11.27
CA GLY A 202 16.42 -4.62 11.22
C GLY A 202 15.72 -3.26 11.24
N LYS A 203 16.32 -2.29 11.93
CA LYS A 203 15.76 -0.93 12.01
C LYS A 203 15.88 -0.23 10.65
N THR A 204 14.76 0.23 10.10
CA THR A 204 14.68 1.02 8.87
C THR A 204 13.39 1.85 8.89
N GLY A 205 13.36 2.91 9.70
CA GLY A 205 12.27 3.90 9.70
C GLY A 205 10.90 3.30 10.03
N GLY A 206 10.84 2.33 10.94
CA GLY A 206 9.63 1.64 11.38
C GLY A 206 9.21 0.45 10.52
N GLN A 207 9.98 0.07 9.49
CA GLN A 207 9.62 -1.08 8.63
C GLN A 207 9.52 -2.40 9.40
N ASN A 208 10.43 -2.66 10.36
CA ASN A 208 10.39 -3.90 11.15
C ASN A 208 9.15 -4.04 12.05
N LEU A 209 8.42 -2.95 12.28
CA LEU A 209 7.17 -2.96 13.02
C LEU A 209 6.00 -3.45 12.18
N MET A 210 6.07 -3.36 10.86
CA MET A 210 4.92 -3.59 9.98
C MET A 210 4.41 -5.03 10.10
N ILE A 211 5.29 -6.02 10.04
CA ILE A 211 4.89 -7.43 10.23
C ILE A 211 4.44 -7.65 11.68
N TRP A 212 5.18 -7.14 12.66
CA TRP A 212 4.86 -7.27 14.08
C TRP A 212 3.47 -6.72 14.43
N MET A 213 3.06 -5.59 13.84
CA MET A 213 1.73 -5.02 14.04
C MET A 213 0.61 -5.97 13.58
N ASN A 214 0.82 -6.75 12.52
CA ASN A 214 -0.15 -7.77 12.10
C ASN A 214 -0.28 -8.90 13.12
N TYR A 215 0.82 -9.31 13.75
CA TYR A 215 0.78 -10.26 14.87
C TYR A 215 0.01 -9.66 16.05
N LEU A 216 0.31 -8.40 16.40
CA LEU A 216 -0.30 -7.67 17.51
C LEU A 216 -1.82 -7.59 17.35
N TRP A 217 -2.29 -7.05 16.21
CA TRP A 217 -3.72 -6.90 15.93
C TRP A 217 -4.42 -8.24 15.74
N GLY A 218 -3.76 -9.21 15.08
CA GLY A 218 -4.30 -10.56 14.92
C GLY A 218 -4.56 -11.30 16.24
N MET A 219 -3.77 -11.01 17.28
CA MET A 219 -4.00 -11.54 18.64
C MET A 219 -4.92 -10.65 19.49
N GLY A 220 -5.48 -9.58 18.94
CA GLY A 220 -6.38 -8.66 19.63
C GLY A 220 -5.67 -7.68 20.58
N GLY A 221 -4.35 -7.50 20.44
CA GLY A 221 -3.64 -6.39 21.05
C GLY A 221 -3.73 -5.12 20.19
N ASP A 222 -3.31 -3.98 20.75
CA ASP A 222 -3.25 -2.71 20.03
C ASP A 222 -2.04 -1.89 20.47
N LEU A 223 -1.65 -0.88 19.69
CA LEU A 223 -0.54 0.01 19.99
C LEU A 223 -0.89 0.98 21.12
N VAL A 224 -2.11 1.52 21.09
CA VAL A 224 -2.65 2.46 22.08
C VAL A 224 -4.09 2.09 22.42
N ASP A 225 -4.51 2.37 23.66
CA ASP A 225 -5.89 2.19 24.10
C ASP A 225 -6.79 3.37 23.68
N ALA A 226 -8.09 3.26 23.96
CA ALA A 226 -9.07 4.31 23.65
C ALA A 226 -8.84 5.61 24.42
N GLN A 227 -8.04 5.58 25.49
CA GLN A 227 -7.64 6.74 26.29
C GLN A 227 -6.31 7.35 25.80
N GLY A 228 -5.70 6.78 24.75
CA GLY A 228 -4.43 7.23 24.20
C GLY A 228 -3.22 6.83 25.04
N ASN A 229 -3.30 5.78 25.85
CA ASN A 229 -2.13 5.22 26.54
C ASN A 229 -1.53 4.05 25.74
N PRO A 230 -0.22 3.77 25.86
CA PRO A 230 0.39 2.57 25.27
C PRO A 230 -0.31 1.29 25.74
N ALA A 231 -0.67 0.43 24.78
CA ALA A 231 -1.39 -0.83 25.02
C ALA A 231 -0.66 -2.08 24.47
N PHE A 232 0.47 -1.89 23.77
CA PHE A 232 1.22 -2.98 23.12
C PHE A 232 1.88 -3.97 24.10
N ASN A 233 1.98 -3.61 25.38
CA ASN A 233 2.51 -4.47 26.44
C ASN A 233 1.41 -5.22 27.22
N SER A 234 0.19 -5.29 26.68
CA SER A 234 -0.87 -6.15 27.19
C SER A 234 -0.49 -7.64 27.13
N PRO A 235 -1.21 -8.55 27.82
CA PRO A 235 -0.98 -9.98 27.68
C PRO A 235 -1.02 -10.46 26.21
N GLN A 236 -1.94 -9.92 25.42
CA GLN A 236 -2.06 -10.18 23.99
C GLN A 236 -0.84 -9.65 23.22
N GLY A 237 -0.36 -8.45 23.53
CA GLY A 237 0.82 -7.87 22.88
C GLY A 237 2.13 -8.58 23.22
N ILE A 238 2.29 -9.05 24.46
CA ILE A 238 3.40 -9.91 24.86
C ILE A 238 3.38 -11.22 24.08
N ALA A 239 2.21 -11.89 24.01
CA ALA A 239 2.06 -13.14 23.26
C ALA A 239 2.34 -12.96 21.75
N ALA A 240 1.83 -11.88 21.16
CA ALA A 240 2.06 -11.54 19.75
C ALA A 240 3.54 -11.30 19.45
N THR A 241 4.20 -10.54 20.32
CA THR A 241 5.63 -10.24 20.19
C THR A 241 6.46 -11.50 20.33
N GLN A 242 6.13 -12.38 21.29
CA GLN A 242 6.80 -13.67 21.44
C GLN A 242 6.61 -14.55 20.20
N ALA A 243 5.39 -14.69 19.68
CA ALA A 243 5.12 -15.47 18.48
C ALA A 243 5.87 -14.93 17.24
N TYR A 244 5.94 -13.60 17.10
CA TYR A 244 6.69 -12.95 16.03
C TYR A 244 8.21 -13.22 16.11
N LEU A 245 8.79 -13.15 17.32
CA LEU A 245 10.20 -13.41 17.55
C LEU A 245 10.55 -14.91 17.48
N ASP A 246 9.63 -15.78 17.87
CA ASP A 246 9.80 -17.24 17.85
C ASP A 246 10.08 -17.76 16.43
N VAL A 247 9.60 -17.11 15.37
CA VAL A 247 9.93 -17.44 13.97
C VAL A 247 11.45 -17.47 13.75
N LEU A 248 12.15 -16.47 14.27
CA LEU A 248 13.61 -16.33 14.16
C LEU A 248 14.34 -17.12 15.26
N LEU A 249 13.99 -16.90 16.53
CA LEU A 249 14.81 -17.30 17.66
C LEU A 249 14.59 -18.76 18.08
N LYS A 250 13.33 -19.21 18.06
CA LYS A 250 12.93 -20.53 18.57
C LYS A 250 12.80 -21.54 17.44
N HIS A 251 12.04 -21.20 16.41
CA HIS A 251 11.77 -22.05 15.25
C HIS A 251 12.92 -22.06 14.26
N LYS A 252 13.71 -20.98 14.20
CA LYS A 252 14.88 -20.85 13.33
C LYS A 252 14.56 -21.12 11.85
N VAL A 253 13.34 -20.78 11.45
CA VAL A 253 12.85 -20.96 10.07
C VAL A 253 13.16 -19.77 9.16
N ALA A 254 13.57 -18.65 9.76
CA ALA A 254 14.14 -17.51 9.07
C ALA A 254 15.68 -17.56 9.04
N PRO A 255 16.33 -16.98 8.01
CA PRO A 255 17.79 -16.80 8.02
C PRO A 255 18.24 -16.09 9.31
N ALA A 256 19.36 -16.48 9.91
CA ALA A 256 19.88 -15.80 11.10
C ALA A 256 20.12 -14.29 10.86
N ALA A 257 20.53 -13.94 9.64
CA ALA A 257 20.69 -12.56 9.21
C ALA A 257 19.38 -11.74 9.19
N SER A 258 18.20 -12.36 9.31
CA SER A 258 16.93 -11.65 9.44
C SER A 258 16.89 -10.70 10.63
N ALA A 259 17.69 -10.95 11.68
CA ALA A 259 17.85 -10.03 12.81
C ALA A 259 18.28 -8.60 12.36
N SER A 260 19.07 -8.51 11.28
CA SER A 260 19.55 -7.25 10.69
C SER A 260 18.95 -6.91 9.34
N PHE A 261 18.21 -7.82 8.70
CA PHE A 261 17.55 -7.55 7.42
C PHE A 261 16.61 -6.35 7.53
N ASN A 262 16.72 -5.44 6.56
CA ASN A 262 15.63 -4.54 6.20
C ASN A 262 14.66 -5.23 5.21
N GLU A 263 13.59 -4.53 4.82
CA GLU A 263 12.60 -5.07 3.88
C GLU A 263 13.22 -5.52 2.54
N THR A 264 14.15 -4.74 2.00
CA THR A 264 14.82 -5.05 0.72
C THR A 264 15.70 -6.28 0.82
N ASP A 265 16.41 -6.48 1.94
CA ASP A 265 17.22 -7.68 2.17
C ASP A 265 16.35 -8.95 2.19
N ALA A 266 15.21 -8.90 2.89
CA ALA A 266 14.27 -10.01 2.94
C ALA A 266 13.67 -10.35 1.56
N VAL A 267 13.25 -9.32 0.81
CA VAL A 267 12.74 -9.49 -0.57
C VAL A 267 13.83 -10.08 -1.47
N ASN A 268 15.05 -9.56 -1.40
CA ASN A 268 16.19 -10.04 -2.18
C ASN A 268 16.53 -11.49 -1.85
N SER A 269 16.40 -11.91 -0.59
CA SER A 269 16.62 -13.31 -0.21
C SER A 269 15.70 -14.27 -0.97
N VAL A 270 14.42 -13.90 -1.15
CA VAL A 270 13.48 -14.68 -1.97
C VAL A 270 13.74 -14.51 -3.46
N ALA A 271 13.93 -13.26 -3.94
CA ALA A 271 14.18 -12.96 -5.35
C ALA A 271 15.44 -13.65 -5.90
N GLN A 272 16.45 -13.87 -5.05
CA GLN A 272 17.67 -14.60 -5.40
C GLN A 272 17.55 -16.12 -5.18
N GLY A 273 16.36 -16.60 -4.86
CA GLY A 273 16.05 -18.01 -4.73
C GLY A 273 16.59 -18.68 -3.47
N LYS A 274 16.93 -17.92 -2.42
CA LYS A 274 17.52 -18.43 -1.16
C LYS A 274 16.50 -18.75 -0.07
N THR A 275 15.30 -18.18 -0.17
CA THR A 275 14.22 -18.36 0.81
C THR A 275 12.89 -18.63 0.12
N ALA A 276 12.03 -19.46 0.72
CA ALA A 276 10.79 -19.90 0.08
C ALA A 276 9.60 -18.96 0.25
N MET A 277 9.57 -18.15 1.31
CA MET A 277 8.45 -17.24 1.62
C MET A 277 8.92 -15.86 2.09
N VAL A 278 8.11 -14.83 1.91
CA VAL A 278 8.32 -13.49 2.49
C VAL A 278 6.98 -12.76 2.72
N PRO A 279 6.62 -12.41 3.97
CA PRO A 279 5.52 -11.49 4.24
C PRO A 279 5.98 -10.06 3.97
N VAL A 280 5.40 -9.38 2.98
CA VAL A 280 5.80 -8.02 2.61
C VAL A 280 4.69 -7.30 1.84
N TRP A 281 4.88 -6.01 1.57
CA TRP A 281 3.98 -5.23 0.75
C TRP A 281 3.77 -5.82 -0.64
N TRP A 282 2.53 -5.78 -1.12
CA TRP A 282 2.17 -6.30 -2.44
C TRP A 282 2.91 -5.66 -3.61
N TRP A 283 3.38 -4.41 -3.47
CA TRP A 283 4.17 -3.74 -4.50
C TRP A 283 5.52 -4.43 -4.78
N ARG A 284 6.02 -5.25 -3.84
CA ARG A 284 7.22 -6.06 -4.02
C ARG A 284 7.06 -7.20 -5.01
N TYR A 285 5.84 -7.52 -5.46
CA TYR A 285 5.63 -8.42 -6.60
C TYR A 285 6.45 -7.97 -7.83
N ALA A 286 6.51 -6.66 -8.07
CA ALA A 286 7.32 -6.06 -9.13
C ALA A 286 8.82 -6.42 -8.98
N SER A 287 9.37 -6.37 -7.77
CA SER A 287 10.77 -6.73 -7.50
C SER A 287 11.02 -8.24 -7.58
N LEU A 288 10.07 -9.05 -7.12
CA LEU A 288 10.16 -10.51 -7.13
C LEU A 288 10.09 -11.11 -8.54
N THR A 289 9.54 -10.36 -9.51
CA THR A 289 9.29 -10.85 -10.87
C THR A 289 10.05 -10.07 -11.96
N ASP A 290 10.83 -9.05 -11.59
CA ASP A 290 11.71 -8.34 -12.52
C ASP A 290 12.97 -9.18 -12.80
N ALA A 291 13.11 -9.63 -14.04
CA ALA A 291 14.24 -10.44 -14.51
C ALA A 291 15.61 -9.75 -14.37
N LYS A 292 15.66 -8.42 -14.16
CA LYS A 292 16.91 -7.70 -13.90
C LYS A 292 17.40 -7.85 -12.46
N THR A 293 16.48 -8.08 -11.52
CA THR A 293 16.79 -8.08 -10.08
C THR A 293 16.40 -9.39 -9.38
N SER A 294 15.69 -10.29 -10.06
CA SER A 294 15.20 -11.56 -9.54
C SER A 294 15.63 -12.72 -10.45
N THR A 295 15.99 -13.84 -9.82
CA THR A 295 16.21 -15.12 -10.50
C THR A 295 14.91 -15.91 -10.68
N LEU A 296 13.82 -15.44 -10.08
CA LEU A 296 12.50 -16.04 -10.18
C LEU A 296 11.77 -15.55 -11.42
N LYS A 297 11.01 -16.46 -12.04
CA LYS A 297 10.04 -16.12 -13.07
C LYS A 297 8.67 -15.80 -12.45
N PRO A 298 7.82 -14.98 -13.10
CA PRO A 298 6.48 -14.66 -12.61
C PRO A 298 5.65 -15.89 -12.20
N GLU A 299 5.71 -16.96 -12.98
CA GLU A 299 4.99 -18.22 -12.71
C GLU A 299 5.51 -19.00 -11.49
N GLN A 300 6.68 -18.65 -10.95
CA GLN A 300 7.23 -19.25 -9.73
C GLN A 300 6.82 -18.48 -8.47
N VAL A 301 6.27 -17.28 -8.61
CA VAL A 301 5.89 -16.43 -7.48
C VAL A 301 4.38 -16.53 -7.25
N GLY A 302 4.00 -17.09 -6.11
CA GLY A 302 2.62 -17.13 -5.62
C GLY A 302 2.44 -16.11 -4.50
N PHE A 303 1.18 -15.82 -4.20
CA PHE A 303 0.79 -14.96 -3.09
C PHE A 303 -0.49 -15.47 -2.46
N VAL A 304 -0.67 -15.15 -1.19
CA VAL A 304 -1.92 -15.27 -0.44
C VAL A 304 -2.10 -14.03 0.43
N PRO A 305 -3.30 -13.74 0.94
CA PRO A 305 -3.45 -12.80 2.05
C PRO A 305 -2.43 -13.10 3.16
N LEU A 306 -2.00 -12.06 3.88
CA LEU A 306 -1.15 -12.28 5.04
C LEU A 306 -1.83 -13.29 6.00
N PRO A 307 -1.10 -14.28 6.55
CA PRO A 307 -1.72 -15.29 7.37
C PRO A 307 -2.43 -14.70 8.59
N SER A 308 -3.53 -15.33 9.01
CA SER A 308 -4.23 -14.95 10.24
C SER A 308 -3.67 -15.68 11.46
N MET A 309 -4.09 -15.23 12.64
CA MET A 309 -4.00 -16.07 13.84
C MET A 309 -5.05 -17.20 13.76
N PRO A 310 -4.76 -18.40 14.30
CA PRO A 310 -5.71 -19.51 14.26
C PRO A 310 -7.10 -19.12 14.78
N GLY A 311 -8.14 -19.36 13.97
CA GLY A 311 -9.53 -19.04 14.30
C GLY A 311 -9.87 -17.54 14.33
N LYS A 312 -9.01 -16.68 13.79
CA LYS A 312 -9.22 -15.23 13.65
C LYS A 312 -9.31 -14.84 12.19
N ASP A 313 -9.96 -13.69 11.95
CA ASP A 313 -9.97 -13.06 10.64
C ASP A 313 -8.56 -12.55 10.27
N ASN A 314 -8.32 -12.39 8.97
CA ASN A 314 -7.08 -11.78 8.48
C ASN A 314 -6.96 -10.33 8.96
N SER A 315 -5.78 -9.98 9.47
CA SER A 315 -5.41 -8.60 9.79
C SER A 315 -4.24 -8.19 8.91
N THR A 316 -4.31 -6.98 8.35
CA THR A 316 -3.20 -6.42 7.55
C THR A 316 -2.93 -4.97 7.91
N TYR A 317 -1.67 -4.58 7.99
CA TYR A 317 -1.28 -3.20 8.03
C TYR A 317 -1.52 -2.55 6.67
N THR A 318 -2.18 -1.40 6.69
CA THR A 318 -2.39 -0.57 5.51
C THR A 318 -1.90 0.84 5.78
N ASN A 319 -1.26 1.40 4.76
CA ASN A 319 -1.05 2.84 4.65
C ASN A 319 -1.54 3.32 3.28
N THR A 320 -1.93 4.59 3.22
CA THR A 320 -2.53 5.16 2.02
C THR A 320 -2.01 6.58 1.79
N TRP A 321 -1.71 6.88 0.53
CA TRP A 321 -1.50 8.24 0.04
C TRP A 321 -2.75 8.77 -0.61
N PHE A 322 -2.99 10.05 -0.42
CA PHE A 322 -4.07 10.78 -1.08
C PHE A 322 -3.54 12.06 -1.73
N TYR A 323 -4.24 12.50 -2.77
CA TYR A 323 -4.14 13.87 -3.26
C TYR A 323 -5.29 14.70 -2.72
N GLY A 324 -4.95 15.83 -2.12
CA GLY A 324 -5.92 16.84 -1.70
C GLY A 324 -5.64 18.19 -2.34
N ILE A 325 -6.66 19.04 -2.36
CA ILE A 325 -6.55 20.42 -2.86
C ILE A 325 -6.00 21.29 -1.73
N ASN A 326 -4.97 22.09 -2.01
CA ASN A 326 -4.47 23.08 -1.07
C ASN A 326 -5.58 24.09 -0.75
N ARG A 327 -5.92 24.24 0.55
CA ARG A 327 -6.96 25.17 1.02
C ARG A 327 -6.74 26.61 0.57
N ASN A 328 -5.48 27.01 0.37
CA ASN A 328 -5.10 28.36 -0.04
C ASN A 328 -5.00 28.53 -1.57
N SER A 329 -5.16 27.47 -2.36
CA SER A 329 -5.11 27.56 -3.83
C SER A 329 -6.20 28.49 -4.36
N LYS A 330 -5.84 29.30 -5.37
CA LYS A 330 -6.78 30.12 -6.16
C LYS A 330 -7.37 29.36 -7.35
N ARG A 331 -6.94 28.13 -7.61
CA ARG A 331 -7.31 27.30 -8.77
C ARG A 331 -8.03 26.01 -8.35
N LYS A 332 -8.81 26.06 -7.28
CA LYS A 332 -9.51 24.89 -6.69
C LYS A 332 -10.40 24.16 -7.69
N ASP A 333 -11.07 24.88 -8.59
CA ASP A 333 -11.94 24.26 -9.59
C ASP A 333 -11.14 23.48 -10.66
N ALA A 334 -10.04 24.07 -11.16
CA ALA A 334 -9.14 23.38 -12.09
C ALA A 334 -8.43 22.18 -11.42
N ALA A 335 -8.03 22.33 -10.15
CA ALA A 335 -7.48 21.25 -9.35
C ALA A 335 -8.49 20.12 -9.14
N MET A 336 -9.75 20.45 -8.85
CA MET A 336 -10.83 19.46 -8.73
C MET A 336 -11.09 18.76 -10.05
N GLU A 337 -11.02 19.47 -11.18
CA GLU A 337 -11.15 18.88 -12.52
C GLU A 337 -10.05 17.84 -12.78
N PHE A 338 -8.81 18.18 -12.44
CA PHE A 338 -7.67 17.28 -12.51
C PHE A 338 -7.86 16.04 -11.62
N LEU A 339 -8.21 16.21 -10.35
CA LEU A 339 -8.42 15.08 -9.43
C LEU A 339 -9.60 14.20 -9.86
N THR A 340 -10.67 14.80 -10.39
CA THR A 340 -11.83 14.06 -10.92
C THR A 340 -11.44 13.16 -12.08
N TRP A 341 -10.63 13.67 -13.02
CA TRP A 341 -10.12 12.89 -14.15
C TRP A 341 -9.15 11.81 -13.68
N LEU A 342 -8.15 12.19 -12.90
CA LEU A 342 -7.05 11.31 -12.49
C LEU A 342 -7.55 10.09 -11.71
N THR A 343 -8.60 10.28 -10.92
CA THR A 343 -9.16 9.25 -10.02
C THR A 343 -10.30 8.46 -10.66
N GLN A 344 -10.48 8.54 -11.98
CA GLN A 344 -11.42 7.66 -12.67
C GLN A 344 -10.92 6.21 -12.59
N PRO A 345 -11.80 5.22 -12.34
CA PRO A 345 -11.42 3.81 -12.32
C PRO A 345 -10.70 3.38 -13.60
N GLY A 346 -11.12 3.90 -14.75
CA GLY A 346 -10.49 3.60 -16.04
C GLY A 346 -9.03 4.03 -16.15
N ILE A 347 -8.65 5.17 -15.55
CA ILE A 347 -7.25 5.65 -15.57
C ILE A 347 -6.34 4.68 -14.82
N GLU A 348 -6.74 4.30 -13.60
CA GLU A 348 -6.00 3.30 -12.81
C GLU A 348 -5.99 1.93 -13.49
N ARG A 349 -7.12 1.48 -14.04
CA ARG A 349 -7.23 0.20 -14.74
C ARG A 349 -6.26 0.10 -15.91
N ASP A 350 -6.22 1.13 -16.74
CA ASP A 350 -5.35 1.16 -17.90
C ASP A 350 -3.87 1.17 -17.50
N LEU A 351 -3.50 1.88 -16.43
CA LEU A 351 -2.15 1.84 -15.86
C LEU A 351 -1.77 0.44 -15.37
N LEU A 352 -2.70 -0.25 -14.70
CA LEU A 352 -2.52 -1.63 -14.26
C LEU A 352 -2.48 -2.63 -15.42
N LEU A 353 -2.92 -2.26 -16.63
CA LEU A 353 -2.89 -3.12 -17.82
C LEU A 353 -1.77 -2.76 -18.81
N ASP A 354 -1.12 -1.61 -18.64
CA ASP A 354 0.09 -1.24 -19.39
C ASP A 354 1.29 -2.07 -18.93
N ARG A 355 1.82 -2.93 -19.82
CA ARG A 355 2.98 -3.80 -19.55
C ARG A 355 4.32 -3.07 -19.62
N SER A 356 4.36 -1.86 -20.18
CA SER A 356 5.55 -1.00 -20.15
C SER A 356 5.76 -0.37 -18.78
N LYS A 357 4.72 -0.37 -17.93
CA LYS A 357 4.77 0.10 -16.55
C LYS A 357 4.86 -1.09 -15.61
N ASN A 358 5.61 -0.90 -14.52
CA ASN A 358 5.73 -1.89 -13.45
C ASN A 358 4.80 -1.54 -12.27
N GLU A 359 3.65 -0.92 -12.55
CA GLU A 359 2.65 -0.58 -11.53
C GLU A 359 1.77 -1.80 -11.24
N VAL A 360 1.55 -2.05 -9.96
CA VAL A 360 0.83 -3.23 -9.46
C VAL A 360 -0.20 -2.87 -8.39
N VAL A 361 -0.23 -1.61 -7.96
CA VAL A 361 -1.02 -1.14 -6.84
C VAL A 361 -2.34 -0.57 -7.38
N ALA A 362 -3.45 -1.18 -6.95
CA ALA A 362 -4.79 -0.63 -7.11
C ALA A 362 -5.30 -0.05 -5.77
N VAL A 363 -5.99 1.08 -5.83
CA VAL A 363 -6.62 1.73 -4.68
C VAL A 363 -8.15 1.72 -4.78
N GLN A 364 -8.73 1.54 -5.96
CA GLN A 364 -10.19 1.58 -6.16
C GLN A 364 -10.83 0.18 -6.11
N ASN A 365 -12.02 0.10 -5.52
CA ASN A 365 -12.79 -1.14 -5.38
C ASN A 365 -13.00 -1.85 -6.73
N ALA A 366 -13.34 -1.10 -7.78
CA ALA A 366 -13.58 -1.64 -9.11
C ALA A 366 -12.36 -2.37 -9.69
N ASN A 367 -11.16 -1.83 -9.50
CA ASN A 367 -9.93 -2.38 -10.07
C ASN A 367 -9.33 -3.49 -9.22
N LEU A 368 -9.63 -3.51 -7.92
CA LEU A 368 -9.28 -4.63 -7.04
C LEU A 368 -9.95 -5.95 -7.49
N VAL A 369 -11.17 -5.87 -8.06
CA VAL A 369 -11.94 -7.04 -8.52
C VAL A 369 -12.05 -7.15 -10.05
N ASP A 370 -11.42 -6.25 -10.83
CA ASP A 370 -11.47 -6.28 -12.29
C ASP A 370 -10.88 -7.59 -12.83
N ALA A 371 -11.59 -8.21 -13.79
CA ALA A 371 -11.24 -9.51 -14.31
C ALA A 371 -9.92 -9.50 -15.11
N ALA A 372 -9.67 -8.46 -15.92
CA ALA A 372 -8.46 -8.37 -16.75
C ALA A 372 -7.23 -8.06 -15.89
N VAL A 373 -7.37 -7.17 -14.90
CA VAL A 373 -6.32 -6.87 -13.91
C VAL A 373 -5.97 -8.14 -13.14
N ASN A 374 -6.97 -8.87 -12.64
CA ASN A 374 -6.72 -10.11 -11.91
C ASN A 374 -6.17 -11.23 -12.81
N GLN A 375 -6.56 -11.30 -14.08
CA GLN A 375 -5.94 -12.24 -15.03
C GLN A 375 -4.45 -11.91 -15.25
N ARG A 376 -4.09 -10.63 -15.37
CA ARG A 376 -2.69 -10.20 -15.52
C ARG A 376 -1.84 -10.56 -14.30
N PHE A 377 -2.38 -10.39 -13.10
CA PHE A 377 -1.66 -10.56 -11.83
C PHE A 377 -2.07 -11.81 -11.05
N ASP A 378 -2.52 -12.87 -11.74
CA ASP A 378 -2.84 -14.19 -11.17
C ASP A 378 -3.85 -14.16 -9.98
N GLY A 379 -4.69 -13.12 -9.90
CA GLY A 379 -5.65 -12.91 -8.81
C GLY A 379 -5.15 -12.08 -7.62
N MET A 380 -3.95 -11.47 -7.68
CA MET A 380 -3.35 -10.73 -6.56
C MET A 380 -4.23 -9.59 -6.04
N HIS A 381 -4.95 -8.93 -6.93
CA HIS A 381 -5.79 -7.80 -6.57
C HIS A 381 -7.03 -8.23 -5.77
N ARG A 382 -7.59 -9.40 -6.06
CA ARG A 382 -8.63 -10.03 -5.24
C ARG A 382 -8.11 -10.46 -3.88
N ALA A 383 -6.90 -11.01 -3.80
CA ALA A 383 -6.26 -11.33 -2.52
C ALA A 383 -6.04 -10.06 -1.68
N ALA A 384 -5.58 -8.97 -2.31
CA ALA A 384 -5.45 -7.67 -1.66
C ALA A 384 -6.80 -7.13 -1.17
N ALA A 385 -7.87 -7.25 -1.98
CA ALA A 385 -9.22 -6.85 -1.60
C ALA A 385 -9.73 -7.62 -0.36
N GLN A 386 -9.40 -8.91 -0.26
CA GLN A 386 -9.72 -9.71 0.93
C GLN A 386 -8.94 -9.22 2.15
N SER A 387 -7.64 -8.95 2.01
CA SER A 387 -6.83 -8.41 3.10
C SER A 387 -7.34 -7.06 3.59
N LEU A 388 -7.81 -6.19 2.71
CA LEU A 388 -8.33 -4.86 3.06
C LEU A 388 -9.57 -4.87 3.97
N LYS A 389 -10.31 -5.99 4.04
CA LYS A 389 -11.50 -6.09 4.90
C LYS A 389 -11.17 -6.02 6.39
N GLY A 390 -10.02 -6.58 6.79
CA GLY A 390 -9.50 -6.55 8.15
C GLY A 390 -8.28 -5.64 8.31
N ALA A 391 -8.16 -4.61 7.46
CA ALA A 391 -6.99 -3.75 7.49
C ALA A 391 -7.04 -2.72 8.62
N HIS A 392 -5.88 -2.51 9.26
CA HIS A 392 -5.67 -1.53 10.30
C HIS A 392 -4.59 -0.54 9.85
N GLY A 393 -4.79 0.73 10.18
CA GLY A 393 -3.75 1.73 10.08
C GLY A 393 -3.24 2.10 11.47
N VAL A 394 -2.04 2.67 11.54
CA VAL A 394 -1.47 3.09 12.82
C VAL A 394 -2.28 4.21 13.47
N PRO A 395 -2.23 4.34 14.81
CA PRO A 395 -2.79 5.49 15.52
C PRO A 395 -2.20 6.80 15.00
N LEU A 396 -3.04 7.82 14.94
CA LEU A 396 -2.68 9.11 14.36
C LEU A 396 -2.51 10.14 15.48
N PHE A 397 -1.28 10.30 15.99
CA PHE A 397 -0.93 11.30 17.02
C PHE A 397 0.42 11.98 16.72
N PRO A 398 0.67 13.22 17.22
CA PRO A 398 1.84 14.01 16.82
C PRO A 398 3.19 13.34 17.06
N GLN A 399 3.32 12.60 18.16
CA GLN A 399 4.55 11.95 18.62
C GLN A 399 4.74 10.54 18.04
N TRP A 400 3.95 10.16 17.02
CA TRP A 400 4.07 8.88 16.32
C TRP A 400 5.50 8.56 15.87
N PRO A 401 6.29 9.50 15.30
CA PRO A 401 7.67 9.21 14.90
C PRO A 401 8.54 8.72 16.06
N GLN A 402 8.56 9.44 17.18
CA GLN A 402 9.35 9.08 18.36
C GLN A 402 8.84 7.78 19.01
N PHE A 403 7.52 7.57 19.00
CA PHE A 403 6.92 6.32 19.46
C PHE A 403 7.32 5.13 18.58
N SER A 404 7.31 5.31 17.27
CA SER A 404 7.74 4.30 16.29
C SER A 404 9.22 3.98 16.45
N ASP A 405 10.10 4.98 16.60
CA ASP A 405 11.55 4.77 16.79
C ASP A 405 11.85 3.94 18.04
N LEU A 406 11.12 4.20 19.14
CA LEU A 406 11.22 3.44 20.38
C LEU A 406 10.82 1.97 20.18
N LEU A 407 9.68 1.72 19.53
CA LEU A 407 9.22 0.36 19.27
C LEU A 407 10.15 -0.38 18.32
N GLU A 408 10.59 0.28 17.25
CA GLU A 408 11.50 -0.28 16.26
C GLU A 408 12.81 -0.75 16.92
N ALA A 409 13.39 0.07 17.80
CA ALA A 409 14.56 -0.30 18.58
C ALA A 409 14.28 -1.50 19.50
N THR A 410 13.17 -1.46 20.23
CA THR A 410 12.78 -2.52 21.19
C THR A 410 12.62 -3.87 20.48
N ILE A 411 11.95 -3.90 19.32
CA ILE A 411 11.75 -5.13 18.54
C ILE A 411 13.07 -5.65 17.96
N ASN A 412 13.94 -4.75 17.49
CA ASN A 412 15.25 -5.15 16.95
C ASN A 412 16.19 -5.72 18.03
N GLU A 413 16.23 -5.12 19.21
CA GLU A 413 16.99 -5.61 20.37
C GLU A 413 16.52 -7.02 20.77
N LEU A 414 15.20 -7.21 20.89
CA LEU A 414 14.61 -8.52 21.18
C LEU A 414 14.93 -9.56 20.10
N ALA A 415 14.84 -9.20 18.81
CA ALA A 415 15.20 -10.08 17.70
C ALA A 415 16.69 -10.43 17.64
N SER A 416 17.53 -9.61 18.27
CA SER A 416 18.96 -9.87 18.47
C SER A 416 19.24 -10.73 19.73
N GLY A 417 18.18 -11.23 20.39
CA GLY A 417 18.26 -12.07 21.58
C GLY A 417 18.50 -11.28 22.88
N GLN A 418 18.27 -9.96 22.89
CA GLN A 418 18.51 -9.12 24.06
C GLN A 418 17.24 -8.96 24.90
N GLY A 419 17.30 -9.43 26.15
CA GLY A 419 16.22 -9.28 27.14
C GLY A 419 15.04 -10.23 26.93
N ASP A 420 14.09 -10.20 27.87
CA ASP A 420 12.82 -10.92 27.76
C ASP A 420 11.71 -10.00 27.23
N VAL A 421 10.76 -10.58 26.49
CA VAL A 421 9.69 -9.83 25.80
C VAL A 421 8.89 -8.99 26.78
N LYS A 422 8.50 -9.55 27.94
CA LYS A 422 7.62 -8.85 28.88
C LYS A 422 8.32 -7.62 29.45
N SER A 423 9.52 -7.77 30.00
CA SER A 423 10.27 -6.66 30.58
C SER A 423 10.60 -5.59 29.56
N ALA A 424 10.97 -5.98 28.34
CA ALA A 424 11.27 -5.04 27.25
C ALA A 424 10.03 -4.22 26.85
N LEU A 425 8.88 -4.87 26.66
CA LEU A 425 7.64 -4.17 26.31
C LEU A 425 7.11 -3.32 27.47
N ASP A 426 7.20 -3.77 28.71
CA ASP A 426 6.82 -2.97 29.89
C ASP A 426 7.69 -1.71 30.01
N GLY A 427 9.00 -1.84 29.82
CA GLY A 427 9.93 -0.72 29.81
C GLY A 427 9.70 0.23 28.63
N ALA A 428 9.43 -0.30 27.44
CA ALA A 428 9.03 0.49 26.28
C ALA A 428 7.70 1.24 26.55
N ALA A 429 6.69 0.61 27.14
CA ALA A 429 5.43 1.26 27.46
C ALA A 429 5.61 2.44 28.44
N GLN A 430 6.49 2.31 29.44
CA GLN A 430 6.83 3.42 30.34
C GLN A 430 7.54 4.59 29.62
N ARG A 431 8.42 4.31 28.66
CA ARG A 431 9.06 5.33 27.81
C ARG A 431 8.05 5.98 26.86
N ALA A 432 7.20 5.19 26.23
CA ALA A 432 6.15 5.64 25.34
C ALA A 432 5.16 6.60 26.04
N ARG A 433 4.76 6.31 27.29
CA ARG A 433 3.91 7.21 28.09
C ARG A 433 4.53 8.60 28.28
N ARG A 434 5.86 8.70 28.37
CA ARG A 434 6.57 9.99 28.47
C ARG A 434 6.59 10.72 27.13
N ILE A 435 6.90 10.00 26.05
CA ILE A 435 6.86 10.53 24.67
C ILE A 435 5.48 11.09 24.33
N MET A 436 4.40 10.37 24.66
CA MET A 436 3.05 10.80 24.31
C MET A 436 2.53 12.00 25.12
N ARG A 437 3.23 12.40 26.19
CA ARG A 437 2.87 13.56 27.03
C ARG A 437 3.67 14.82 26.70
N SER A 438 4.76 14.70 25.93
CA SER A 438 5.57 15.84 25.45
C SER A 438 5.00 16.39 24.17
#